data_AF-A0A7C3XZW9-F1
#
_entry.id   AF-A0A7C3XZW9-F1
#
_cell.length_a   1.000
_cell.length_b   1.000
_cell.length_c   1.000
_cell.angle_alpha   90.00
_cell.angle_beta   90.00
_cell.angle_gamma   90.00
#
_symmetry.space_group_name_H-M   'P 1'
#
loop_
_entity.id
_entity.type
_entity.pdbx_description
1 polymer ?
#
loop_
_entity_poly.entity_id
_entity_poly.type
_entity_poly.pdbx_seq_one_letter_code
_entity_poly.pdbx_strand_id
1 'polypeptide(L)'
;MPSNPYDAKGLLIAAVEDDNPVLYIDDRWLYSLKGEVPQDYYVCKIGEAKILKKGKDLTVVASSWTVKLALDVISQLSEFNIELIYIRTIKPLDEEKILESVKKTKKAIVLDGGWRMFGVSSEISALIAEKVFDSLKAPVKRIALPDSPAPAAKTLEKRYYPDEFTVINTIKEILKE
;
A
#
# COMPACT_ATOMS: atom_id res chain seq x y z
N MET A 1 -7.36 -7.27 -1.83
CA MET A 1 -6.38 -6.92 -2.87
C MET A 1 -5.03 -7.57 -2.53
N PRO A 2 -4.78 -8.79 -3.00
CA PRO A 2 -3.54 -9.52 -2.75
C PRO A 2 -2.32 -8.80 -3.36
N SER A 3 -1.15 -8.91 -2.74
CA SER A 3 0.12 -8.38 -3.28
C SER A 3 1.16 -9.45 -3.59
N ASN A 4 0.90 -10.69 -3.17
CA ASN A 4 1.80 -11.83 -3.32
C ASN A 4 0.99 -13.15 -3.39
N PRO A 5 1.60 -14.25 -3.87
CA PRO A 5 0.90 -15.53 -4.05
C PRO A 5 0.28 -16.11 -2.77
N TYR A 6 0.95 -15.96 -1.61
CA TYR A 6 0.42 -16.45 -0.34
C TYR A 6 -0.91 -15.76 0.00
N ASP A 7 -0.92 -14.42 -0.08
CA ASP A 7 -2.11 -13.63 0.21
C ASP A 7 -3.18 -13.77 -0.88
N ALA A 8 -2.81 -14.06 -2.13
CA ALA A 8 -3.76 -14.37 -3.21
C ALA A 8 -4.59 -15.62 -2.89
N LYS A 9 -3.95 -16.75 -2.57
CA LYS A 9 -4.68 -17.97 -2.18
C LYS A 9 -5.50 -17.74 -0.91
N GLY A 10 -4.87 -17.22 0.15
CA GLY A 10 -5.53 -17.11 1.46
C GLY A 10 -6.69 -16.12 1.48
N LEU A 11 -6.60 -14.99 0.77
CA LEU A 11 -7.71 -14.03 0.68
C LEU A 11 -8.80 -14.48 -0.28
N LEU A 12 -8.48 -15.24 -1.34
CA LEU A 12 -9.49 -15.78 -2.23
C LEU A 12 -10.35 -16.84 -1.51
N ILE A 13 -9.73 -17.73 -0.75
CA ILE A 13 -10.46 -18.70 0.08
C ILE A 13 -11.34 -17.96 1.08
N ALA A 14 -10.77 -16.98 1.81
CA ALA A 14 -11.54 -16.18 2.76
C ALA A 14 -12.71 -15.44 2.09
N ALA A 15 -12.56 -14.95 0.85
CA ALA A 15 -13.63 -14.29 0.12
C ALA A 15 -14.75 -15.24 -0.32
N VAL A 16 -14.44 -16.49 -0.62
CA VAL A 16 -15.43 -17.52 -1.01
C VAL A 16 -16.20 -18.03 0.21
N GLU A 17 -15.56 -18.09 1.37
CA GLU A 17 -16.16 -18.61 2.61
C GLU A 17 -16.89 -17.55 3.45
N ASP A 18 -16.72 -16.26 3.13
CA ASP A 18 -17.45 -15.21 3.84
C ASP A 18 -18.94 -15.28 3.51
N ASP A 19 -19.79 -15.23 4.54
CA ASP A 19 -21.25 -15.22 4.38
C ASP A 19 -21.78 -13.91 3.75
N ASN A 20 -20.90 -12.91 3.55
CA ASN A 20 -21.22 -11.63 2.93
C ASN A 20 -20.61 -11.52 1.52
N PRO A 21 -21.15 -10.63 0.66
CA PRO A 21 -20.54 -10.35 -0.64
C PRO A 21 -19.12 -9.75 -0.50
N VAL A 22 -18.12 -10.43 -1.05
CA VAL A 22 -16.73 -9.95 -1.09
C VAL A 22 -16.29 -9.65 -2.52
N LEU A 23 -15.78 -8.44 -2.73
CA LEU A 23 -15.11 -8.08 -3.99
C LEU A 23 -13.62 -8.42 -3.90
N TYR A 24 -13.22 -9.45 -4.63
CA TYR A 24 -11.81 -9.82 -4.80
C TYR A 24 -11.24 -9.15 -6.05
N ILE A 25 -10.29 -8.25 -5.86
CA ILE A 25 -9.61 -7.52 -6.94
C ILE A 25 -8.12 -7.89 -6.87
N ASP A 26 -7.64 -8.59 -7.89
CA ASP A 26 -6.23 -8.89 -8.11
C ASP A 26 -5.65 -8.04 -9.25
N ASP A 27 -4.31 -8.05 -9.36
CA ASP A 27 -3.60 -7.23 -10.31
C ASP A 27 -2.77 -8.10 -11.27
N ARG A 28 -2.95 -7.85 -12.57
CA ARG A 28 -2.27 -8.58 -13.64
C ARG A 28 -0.75 -8.48 -13.54
N TRP A 29 -0.21 -7.37 -13.05
CA TRP A 29 1.24 -7.18 -12.93
C TRP A 29 1.88 -8.13 -11.92
N LEU A 30 1.07 -8.75 -11.05
CA LEU A 30 1.51 -9.69 -10.04
C LEU A 30 1.41 -11.16 -10.48
N TYR A 31 0.83 -11.47 -11.63
CA TYR A 31 0.56 -12.87 -12.02
C TYR A 31 1.83 -13.71 -12.26
N SER A 32 2.92 -13.07 -12.68
CA SER A 32 4.21 -13.75 -12.87
C SER A 32 5.01 -13.86 -11.56
N LEU A 33 4.57 -13.22 -10.49
CA LEU A 33 5.26 -13.23 -9.21
C LEU A 33 5.17 -14.64 -8.60
N LYS A 34 6.33 -15.20 -8.26
CA LYS A 34 6.44 -16.48 -7.55
C LYS A 34 6.77 -16.23 -6.08
N GLY A 35 6.24 -17.09 -5.23
CA GLY A 35 6.46 -17.07 -3.79
C GLY A 35 6.03 -18.40 -3.19
N GLU A 36 6.39 -18.62 -1.92
CA GLU A 36 5.97 -19.82 -1.21
C GLU A 36 4.46 -19.78 -0.94
N VAL A 37 3.77 -20.86 -1.31
CA VAL A 37 2.34 -21.04 -1.07
C VAL A 37 2.16 -22.44 -0.48
N PRO A 38 1.76 -22.56 0.79
CA PRO A 38 1.46 -23.85 1.39
C PRO A 38 0.43 -24.63 0.57
N GLN A 39 0.63 -25.93 0.42
CA GLN A 39 -0.37 -26.80 -0.22
C GLN A 39 -1.61 -26.92 0.68
N ASP A 40 -1.38 -27.05 1.99
CA ASP A 40 -2.43 -27.13 3.00
C ASP A 40 -3.39 -25.94 2.95
N TYR A 41 -4.58 -26.18 3.49
CA TYR A 41 -5.62 -25.18 3.61
C TYR A 41 -5.21 -24.10 4.62
N TYR A 42 -5.40 -22.84 4.24
CA TYR A 42 -5.27 -21.69 5.13
C TYR A 42 -6.12 -20.53 4.62
N VAL A 43 -6.48 -19.63 5.52
CA VAL A 43 -7.21 -18.40 5.23
C VAL A 43 -6.40 -17.18 5.68
N CYS A 44 -6.53 -16.09 4.94
CA CYS A 44 -6.06 -14.79 5.39
C CYS A 44 -7.25 -13.98 5.89
N LYS A 45 -7.14 -13.41 7.08
CA LYS A 45 -8.22 -12.62 7.68
C LYS A 45 -8.50 -11.36 6.85
N ILE A 46 -9.75 -11.19 6.42
CA ILE A 46 -10.25 -9.97 5.79
C ILE A 46 -10.26 -8.86 6.84
N GLY A 47 -9.79 -7.67 6.47
CA GLY A 47 -9.75 -6.50 7.36
C GLY A 47 -8.53 -6.43 8.28
N GLU A 48 -7.54 -7.31 8.08
CA GLU A 48 -6.29 -7.27 8.82
C GLU A 48 -5.17 -6.80 7.88
N ALA A 49 -4.33 -5.84 8.28
CA ALA A 49 -3.15 -5.40 7.51
C ALA A 49 -1.86 -6.10 8.01
N LYS A 50 -0.80 -6.17 7.20
CA LYS A 50 0.52 -6.70 7.60
C LYS A 50 1.54 -5.58 7.66
N ILE A 51 2.43 -5.63 8.66
CA ILE A 51 3.69 -4.89 8.62
C ILE A 51 4.73 -5.79 7.96
N LEU A 52 5.14 -5.45 6.74
CA LEU A 52 6.10 -6.24 5.96
C LEU A 52 7.56 -5.86 6.29
N LYS A 53 7.78 -4.61 6.69
CA LYS A 53 9.06 -4.13 7.20
C LYS A 53 8.80 -3.21 8.37
N LYS A 54 9.51 -3.39 9.48
CA LYS A 54 9.43 -2.50 10.64
C LYS A 54 10.32 -1.28 10.43
N GLY A 55 9.85 -0.12 10.86
CA GLY A 55 10.58 1.13 10.78
C GLY A 55 10.12 2.14 11.83
N LYS A 56 10.81 3.28 11.88
CA LYS A 56 10.57 4.37 12.84
C LYS A 56 10.66 5.78 12.25
N ASP A 57 11.15 5.92 11.01
CA ASP A 57 11.38 7.23 10.40
C ASP A 57 10.21 7.65 9.49
N LEU A 58 9.53 6.69 8.87
CA LEU A 58 8.43 6.93 7.93
C LEU A 58 7.53 5.69 7.85
N THR A 59 6.21 5.89 7.82
CA THR A 59 5.23 4.85 7.45
C THR A 59 4.89 4.96 5.96
N VAL A 60 5.02 3.86 5.23
CA VAL A 60 4.51 3.70 3.86
C VAL A 60 3.34 2.73 3.91
N VAL A 61 2.17 3.18 3.46
CA VAL A 61 0.96 2.35 3.37
C VAL A 61 0.73 2.00 1.90
N ALA A 62 0.60 0.72 1.57
CA ALA A 62 0.48 0.24 0.19
C ALA A 62 -0.54 -0.90 0.06
N SER A 63 -1.00 -1.13 -1.17
CA SER A 63 -1.94 -2.21 -1.51
C SER A 63 -1.65 -2.77 -2.90
N SER A 64 -2.06 -4.02 -3.17
CA SER A 64 -1.90 -4.62 -4.49
C SER A 64 -0.44 -4.53 -5.01
N TRP A 65 -0.24 -4.24 -6.30
CA TRP A 65 1.06 -4.13 -6.95
C TRP A 65 1.97 -3.03 -6.35
N THR A 66 1.42 -1.97 -5.74
CA THR A 66 2.24 -0.90 -5.15
C THR A 66 3.03 -1.38 -3.93
N VAL A 67 2.64 -2.51 -3.32
CA VAL A 67 3.42 -3.16 -2.26
C VAL A 67 4.75 -3.69 -2.79
N LYS A 68 4.74 -4.29 -4.00
CA LYS A 68 5.95 -4.78 -4.65
C LYS A 68 6.88 -3.61 -4.98
N LEU A 69 6.33 -2.54 -5.56
CA LEU A 69 7.05 -1.29 -5.81
C LEU A 69 7.67 -0.72 -4.51
N ALA A 70 6.92 -0.71 -3.41
CA ALA A 70 7.41 -0.23 -2.12
C ALA A 70 8.56 -1.08 -1.58
N LEU A 71 8.44 -2.41 -1.64
CA LEU A 71 9.50 -3.32 -1.20
C LEU A 71 10.79 -3.09 -1.99
N ASP A 72 10.69 -2.99 -3.32
CA ASP A 72 11.84 -2.79 -4.20
C ASP A 72 12.53 -1.44 -3.91
N VAL A 73 11.76 -0.36 -3.73
CA VAL A 73 12.31 0.96 -3.37
C VAL A 73 12.93 0.97 -1.97
N ILE A 74 12.24 0.42 -0.97
CA ILE A 74 12.70 0.42 0.43
C ILE A 74 13.95 -0.47 0.61
N SER A 75 14.18 -1.45 -0.28
CA SER A 75 15.41 -2.23 -0.29
C SER A 75 16.64 -1.40 -0.72
N GLN A 76 16.45 -0.42 -1.59
CA GLN A 76 17.50 0.49 -2.07
C GLN A 76 17.80 1.63 -1.08
N LEU A 77 16.91 1.87 -0.13
CA LEU A 77 16.95 2.94 0.86
C LEU A 77 17.25 2.39 2.27
N SER A 78 18.22 1.49 2.34
CA SER A 78 18.58 0.76 3.57
C SER A 78 19.04 1.67 4.73
N GLU A 79 19.50 2.88 4.41
CA GLU A 79 19.90 3.90 5.37
C GLU A 79 18.71 4.50 6.16
N PHE A 80 17.48 4.33 5.67
CA PHE A 80 16.27 4.84 6.29
C PHE A 80 15.43 3.72 6.94
N ASN A 81 14.90 3.96 8.13
CA ASN A 81 14.05 3.01 8.85
C ASN A 81 12.59 3.18 8.45
N ILE A 82 12.25 2.70 7.26
CA ILE A 82 10.90 2.82 6.68
C ILE A 82 10.05 1.62 7.10
N GLU A 83 8.90 1.91 7.69
CA GLU A 83 7.87 0.92 7.98
C GLU A 83 6.96 0.75 6.77
N LEU A 84 6.77 -0.49 6.30
CA LEU A 84 5.86 -0.79 5.21
C LEU A 84 4.63 -1.55 5.73
N ILE A 85 3.47 -0.91 5.60
CA ILE A 85 2.17 -1.52 5.83
C ILE A 85 1.57 -1.95 4.51
N TYR A 86 1.24 -3.23 4.42
CA TYR A 86 0.40 -3.78 3.38
C TYR A 86 -1.03 -3.96 3.91
N ILE A 87 -1.98 -3.19 3.37
CA ILE A 87 -3.33 -3.11 3.97
C ILE A 87 -4.21 -4.35 3.73
N ARG A 88 -3.90 -5.19 2.74
CA ARG A 88 -4.68 -6.39 2.29
C ARG A 88 -6.14 -6.12 1.86
N THR A 89 -6.92 -5.46 2.70
CA THR A 89 -8.35 -5.17 2.55
C THR A 89 -8.58 -3.66 2.54
N ILE A 90 -9.39 -3.18 1.58
CA ILE A 90 -9.79 -1.77 1.51
C ILE A 90 -10.95 -1.48 2.48
N LYS A 91 -11.91 -2.40 2.57
CA LYS A 91 -13.08 -2.30 3.45
C LYS A 91 -13.45 -3.68 4.01
N PRO A 92 -13.54 -3.87 5.34
CA PRO A 92 -13.13 -2.90 6.37
C PRO A 92 -11.61 -2.68 6.37
N LEU A 93 -11.18 -1.44 6.63
CA LEU A 93 -9.76 -1.07 6.70
C LEU A 93 -9.20 -1.38 8.11
N ASP A 94 -7.98 -1.91 8.20
CA ASP A 94 -7.25 -2.04 9.49
C ASP A 94 -6.72 -0.66 9.92
N GLU A 95 -7.64 0.20 10.37
CA GLU A 95 -7.32 1.57 10.76
C GLU A 95 -6.32 1.62 11.92
N GLU A 96 -6.51 0.75 12.92
CA GLU A 96 -5.69 0.70 14.13
C GLU A 96 -4.21 0.53 13.77
N LYS A 97 -3.88 -0.45 12.92
CA LYS A 97 -2.50 -0.72 12.53
C LYS A 97 -1.87 0.45 11.77
N ILE A 98 -2.63 1.13 10.93
CA ILE A 98 -2.17 2.33 10.21
C ILE A 98 -1.89 3.45 11.20
N LEU A 99 -2.84 3.76 12.08
CA LEU A 99 -2.75 4.88 13.02
C LEU A 99 -1.63 4.66 14.05
N GLU A 100 -1.46 3.45 14.58
CA GLU A 100 -0.35 3.12 15.49
C GLU A 100 1.01 3.32 14.83
N SER A 101 1.15 2.87 13.58
CA SER A 101 2.38 3.05 12.81
C SER A 101 2.69 4.53 12.58
N VAL A 102 1.70 5.30 12.17
CA VAL A 102 1.88 6.74 11.90
C VAL A 102 2.14 7.53 13.19
N LYS A 103 1.53 7.18 14.33
CA LYS A 103 1.88 7.79 15.63
C LYS A 103 3.35 7.57 15.98
N LYS A 104 3.87 6.38 15.68
CA LYS A 104 5.27 6.00 15.94
C LYS A 104 6.23 6.73 15.00
N THR A 105 5.97 6.71 13.69
CA THR A 105 6.90 7.25 12.67
C THR A 105 6.72 8.75 12.42
N LYS A 106 5.55 9.30 12.77
CA LYS A 106 5.18 10.72 12.65
C LYS A 106 5.10 11.26 11.22
N LYS A 107 5.33 10.42 10.21
CA LYS A 107 5.30 10.77 8.79
C LYS A 107 4.67 9.64 8.00
N ALA A 108 3.92 9.95 6.96
CA ALA A 108 3.22 8.95 6.17
C ALA A 108 3.24 9.23 4.66
N ILE A 109 3.46 8.18 3.87
CA ILE A 109 3.19 8.12 2.44
C ILE A 109 2.15 7.04 2.19
N VAL A 110 1.16 7.32 1.34
CA VAL A 110 0.21 6.31 0.85
C VAL A 110 0.43 6.07 -0.64
N LEU A 111 0.73 4.81 -1.00
CA LEU A 111 0.88 4.35 -2.37
C LEU A 111 -0.41 3.66 -2.84
N ASP A 112 -1.01 4.19 -3.90
CA ASP A 112 -2.29 3.76 -4.42
C ASP A 112 -2.18 3.48 -5.92
N GLY A 113 -2.69 2.32 -6.35
CA GLY A 113 -2.70 1.93 -7.75
C GLY A 113 -3.86 2.55 -8.55
N GLY A 114 -4.79 3.25 -7.88
CA GLY A 114 -5.90 3.96 -8.50
C GLY A 114 -5.61 5.45 -8.75
N TRP A 115 -6.63 6.17 -9.22
CA TRP A 115 -6.56 7.63 -9.37
C TRP A 115 -6.41 8.33 -8.03
N ARG A 116 -5.66 9.43 -8.04
CA ARG A 116 -5.44 10.27 -6.85
C ARG A 116 -6.73 10.89 -6.33
N MET A 117 -7.68 11.22 -7.21
CA MET A 117 -8.95 11.82 -6.82
C MET A 117 -9.92 10.70 -6.41
N PHE A 118 -10.48 10.80 -5.20
CA PHE A 118 -11.41 9.81 -4.61
C PHE A 118 -10.87 8.36 -4.57
N GLY A 119 -9.55 8.19 -4.55
CA GLY A 119 -8.90 6.89 -4.40
C GLY A 119 -8.80 6.42 -2.94
N VAL A 120 -8.23 5.22 -2.77
CA VAL A 120 -7.94 4.65 -1.43
C VAL A 120 -7.00 5.58 -0.66
N SER A 121 -6.05 6.20 -1.34
CA SER A 121 -5.12 7.14 -0.73
C SER A 121 -5.79 8.35 -0.10
N SER A 122 -6.91 8.84 -0.64
CA SER A 122 -7.64 9.97 -0.02
C SER A 122 -8.26 9.58 1.32
N GLU A 123 -8.90 8.41 1.38
CA GLU A 123 -9.54 7.94 2.61
C GLU A 123 -8.52 7.70 3.73
N ILE A 124 -7.41 7.02 3.40
CA ILE A 124 -6.34 6.78 4.38
C ILE A 124 -5.72 8.10 4.85
N SER A 125 -5.52 9.06 3.95
CA SER A 125 -4.98 10.37 4.31
C SER A 125 -5.93 11.17 5.20
N ALA A 126 -7.23 11.12 4.94
CA ALA A 126 -8.25 11.77 5.76
C ALA A 126 -8.30 11.14 7.15
N LEU A 127 -8.37 9.80 7.23
CA LEU A 127 -8.32 9.03 8.47
C LEU A 127 -7.12 9.41 9.35
N ILE A 128 -5.92 9.47 8.75
CA ILE A 128 -4.69 9.87 9.45
C ILE A 128 -4.80 11.31 9.95
N ALA A 129 -5.25 12.23 9.10
CA ALA A 129 -5.40 13.63 9.48
C ALA A 129 -6.44 13.83 10.58
N GLU A 130 -7.55 13.08 10.59
CA GLU A 130 -8.60 13.21 11.60
C GLU A 130 -8.18 12.63 12.96
N LYS A 131 -7.48 11.50 12.96
CA LYS A 131 -7.25 10.73 14.19
C LYS A 131 -5.85 10.90 14.79
N VAL A 132 -4.87 11.36 14.03
CA VAL A 132 -3.47 11.46 14.48
C VAL A 132 -2.75 12.74 14.03
N PHE A 133 -3.49 13.82 13.74
CA PHE A 133 -2.92 15.11 13.34
C PHE A 133 -1.78 15.58 14.23
N ASP A 134 -1.98 15.58 15.55
CA ASP A 134 -1.01 16.10 16.53
C ASP A 134 0.32 15.33 16.55
N SER A 135 0.32 14.08 16.04
CA SER A 135 1.52 13.26 15.94
C SER A 135 2.31 13.52 14.65
N LEU A 136 1.68 14.10 13.63
CA LEU A 136 2.32 14.32 12.33
C LEU A 136 3.40 15.40 12.40
N LYS A 137 4.53 15.13 11.76
CA LYS A 137 5.65 16.07 11.57
C LYS A 137 5.76 16.57 10.12
N ALA A 138 5.01 15.97 9.21
CA ALA A 138 4.94 16.35 7.81
C ALA A 138 3.52 16.05 7.27
N PRO A 139 3.04 16.76 6.24
CA PRO A 139 1.79 16.41 5.57
C PRO A 139 1.86 14.99 4.98
N VAL A 140 0.75 14.25 5.07
CA VAL A 140 0.65 12.94 4.42
C VAL A 140 0.82 13.10 2.91
N LYS A 141 1.83 12.46 2.32
CA LYS A 141 2.02 12.48 0.86
C LYS A 141 1.29 11.29 0.24
N ARG A 142 0.74 11.50 -0.96
CA ARG A 142 -0.01 10.47 -1.70
C ARG A 142 0.61 10.30 -3.08
N ILE A 143 0.98 9.06 -3.41
CA ILE A 143 1.48 8.68 -4.73
C ILE A 143 0.42 7.77 -5.34
N ALA A 144 -0.18 8.24 -6.43
CA ALA A 144 -1.31 7.61 -7.09
C ALA A 144 -1.30 7.98 -8.58
N LEU A 145 -2.18 7.36 -9.37
CA LEU A 145 -2.33 7.70 -10.79
C LEU A 145 -2.87 9.13 -10.95
N PRO A 146 -2.47 9.85 -12.01
CA PRO A 146 -3.08 11.13 -12.35
C PRO A 146 -4.56 10.93 -12.70
N ASP A 147 -5.37 11.97 -12.52
CA ASP A 147 -6.80 11.95 -12.81
C ASP A 147 -7.06 12.08 -14.32
N SER A 148 -6.74 11.00 -15.03
CA SER A 148 -6.94 10.87 -16.47
C SER A 148 -7.06 9.39 -16.88
N PRO A 149 -7.67 9.07 -18.04
CA PRO A 149 -7.58 7.73 -18.60
C PRO A 149 -6.14 7.30 -18.87
N ALA A 150 -5.86 6.00 -18.77
CA ALA A 150 -4.55 5.45 -19.09
C ALA A 150 -4.21 5.69 -20.58
N PRO A 151 -3.03 6.25 -20.90
CA PRO A 151 -2.63 6.50 -22.28
C PRO A 151 -2.17 5.21 -22.96
N ALA A 152 -2.36 5.10 -24.28
CA ALA A 152 -1.86 3.95 -25.06
C ALA A 152 -0.39 4.10 -25.52
N ALA A 153 0.14 5.33 -25.52
CA ALA A 153 1.51 5.60 -25.96
C ALA A 153 2.49 5.29 -24.83
N LYS A 154 3.48 4.42 -25.09
CA LYS A 154 4.51 4.02 -24.11
C LYS A 154 5.24 5.19 -23.45
N THR A 155 5.46 6.29 -24.18
CA THR A 155 6.12 7.49 -23.65
C THR A 155 5.27 8.20 -22.58
N LEU A 156 3.95 8.13 -22.70
CA LEU A 156 3.00 8.69 -21.75
C LEU A 156 2.72 7.72 -20.60
N GLU A 157 2.67 6.40 -20.85
CA GLU A 157 2.52 5.39 -19.79
C GLU A 157 3.60 5.53 -18.71
N LYS A 158 4.84 5.78 -19.11
CA LYS A 158 5.97 6.02 -18.18
C LYS A 158 5.74 7.20 -17.22
N ARG A 159 4.91 8.17 -17.60
CA ARG A 159 4.55 9.32 -16.75
C ARG A 159 3.24 9.12 -15.99
N TYR A 160 2.44 8.15 -16.42
CA TYR A 160 1.12 7.87 -15.87
C TYR A 160 1.22 6.97 -14.64
N TYR A 161 2.01 5.90 -14.71
CA TYR A 161 2.18 4.96 -13.60
C TYR A 161 3.30 5.39 -12.65
N PRO A 162 3.09 5.31 -11.31
CA PRO A 162 4.14 5.48 -10.33
C PRO A 162 5.32 4.55 -10.59
N ASP A 163 6.52 5.13 -10.52
CA ASP A 163 7.78 4.41 -10.68
C ASP A 163 8.66 4.55 -9.42
N GLU A 164 9.75 3.80 -9.40
CA GLU A 164 10.70 3.81 -8.27
C GLU A 164 11.27 5.20 -8.02
N PHE A 165 11.56 5.95 -9.09
CA PHE A 165 12.13 7.30 -9.00
C PHE A 165 11.19 8.25 -8.25
N THR A 166 9.90 8.25 -8.59
CA THR A 166 8.89 9.08 -7.92
C THR A 166 8.79 8.73 -6.44
N VAL A 167 8.77 7.44 -6.10
CA VAL A 167 8.67 6.97 -4.70
C VAL A 167 9.93 7.33 -3.90
N ILE A 168 11.14 7.08 -4.45
CA ILE A 168 12.43 7.43 -3.81
C ILE A 168 12.50 8.93 -3.50
N ASN A 169 12.16 9.78 -4.47
CA ASN A 169 12.23 11.22 -4.28
C ASN A 169 11.23 11.71 -3.22
N THR A 170 10.00 11.19 -3.24
CA THR A 170 8.98 11.56 -2.24
C THR A 170 9.41 11.13 -0.83
N ILE A 171 10.02 9.95 -0.68
CA ILE A 171 10.59 9.49 0.60
C ILE A 171 11.71 10.43 1.06
N LYS A 172 12.65 10.76 0.18
CA LYS A 172 13.77 11.66 0.52
C LYS A 172 13.31 13.08 0.84
N GLU A 173 12.25 13.55 0.20
CA GLU A 173 11.64 14.85 0.47
C GLU A 173 11.00 14.87 1.85
N ILE A 174 10.06 13.96 2.13
CA ILE A 174 9.33 13.95 3.40
C ILE A 174 10.24 13.70 4.61
N LEU A 175 11.33 12.96 4.43
CA LEU A 175 12.30 12.71 5.51
C LEU A 175 13.14 13.94 5.87
N LYS A 176 13.27 14.92 4.97
CA LYS A 176 13.99 16.19 5.22
C LYS A 176 13.14 17.27 5.89
N GLU A 177 11.82 17.17 5.80
CA GLU A 177 10.86 18.06 6.51
C GLU A 177 10.96 17.88 8.04
#